data_AF-A0ABD3MDW5-F1
#
_entry.id   AF-A0ABD3MDW5-F1
#
_cell.length_a   1.000
_cell.length_b   1.000
_cell.length_c   1.000
_cell.angle_alpha   90.00
_cell.angle_beta   90.00
_cell.angle_gamma   90.00
#
_symmetry.space_group_name_H-M   'P 1'
#
loop_
_entity.id
_entity.type
_entity.pdbx_description
1 polymer ?
#
loop_
_entity_poly.entity_id
_entity_poly.type
_entity_poly.pdbx_seq_one_letter_code
_entity_poly.pdbx_strand_id
1 'polypeptide(L)'
;MASKLFSHLNNHPRTKLAIQLSFATIFIPSIPILFWSHNAKKEREEREHEVATKLRIPSVQTIDDLMVEKCQPGDVLLFDRRCDYCASGFVAAMACYVGKAILCEEDDGTRSVERGKYEHCGIVVPGLSASKGAQHDPSNLCLLEATSGSGITCRPLLTRLEMSRSRSVILLPLSCPGERRYESDDDEGVGLTEQTKVLKEQTHNELSKFRDKWLTDSHTQQYDKQHSYLSIMGAMLYQTGLYATFPIPISPSAWLVVSALQECGAAMKLNEKQSQQTKVEDFTRDGRFFEKDTVRLRPGWKFLAPVVLRETSSSA
;
A
#
# COMPACT_ATOMS: atom_id res chain seq x y z
N MET A 1 -14.70 -7.20 -29.95
CA MET A 1 -14.40 -5.78 -30.31
C MET A 1 -12.95 -5.35 -30.12
N ALA A 2 -12.04 -6.20 -29.63
CA ALA A 2 -10.60 -5.88 -29.54
C ALA A 2 -9.80 -6.14 -30.85
N SER A 3 -10.31 -6.95 -31.78
CA SER A 3 -9.55 -7.28 -33.01
C SER A 3 -9.56 -6.16 -34.08
N LYS A 4 -10.49 -5.21 -34.00
CA LYS A 4 -10.56 -4.06 -34.94
C LYS A 4 -9.70 -2.86 -34.53
N LEU A 5 -9.24 -2.79 -33.29
CA LEU A 5 -8.30 -1.73 -32.85
C LEU A 5 -6.86 -2.03 -33.34
N PHE A 6 -6.47 -3.31 -33.38
CA PHE A 6 -5.14 -3.72 -33.82
C PHE A 6 -4.91 -3.61 -35.34
N SER A 7 -5.96 -3.70 -36.15
CA SER A 7 -5.83 -3.64 -37.61
C SER A 7 -5.52 -2.23 -38.13
N HIS A 8 -5.80 -1.17 -37.35
CA HIS A 8 -5.63 0.22 -37.80
C HIS A 8 -4.26 0.83 -37.44
N LEU A 9 -3.48 0.18 -36.57
CA LEU A 9 -2.11 0.57 -36.19
C LEU A 9 -1.02 -0.07 -37.07
N ASN A 10 -1.40 -1.00 -37.96
CA ASN A 10 -0.49 -1.92 -38.64
C ASN A 10 0.05 -1.45 -40.01
N ASN A 11 -0.29 -0.24 -40.45
CA ASN A 11 0.04 0.24 -41.81
C ASN A 11 1.11 1.35 -41.88
N HIS A 12 1.77 1.71 -40.78
CA HIS A 12 2.91 2.64 -40.84
C HIS A 12 4.24 1.87 -40.87
N PRO A 13 5.14 2.10 -41.86
CA PRO A 13 6.41 1.39 -41.94
C PRO A 13 7.33 1.65 -40.73
N ARG A 14 7.15 2.79 -40.06
CA ARG A 14 7.86 3.16 -38.82
C ARG A 14 7.36 2.42 -37.58
N THR A 15 6.08 2.06 -37.50
CA THR A 15 5.53 1.26 -36.38
C THR A 15 5.85 -0.22 -36.54
N LYS A 16 5.91 -0.74 -37.78
CA LYS A 16 6.42 -2.10 -38.04
C LYS A 16 7.89 -2.27 -37.66
N LEU A 17 8.75 -1.29 -37.98
CA LEU A 17 10.16 -1.32 -37.59
C LEU A 17 10.34 -1.20 -36.07
N ALA A 18 9.56 -0.33 -35.41
CA ALA A 18 9.59 -0.19 -33.94
C ALA A 18 9.12 -1.46 -33.23
N ILE A 19 8.09 -2.14 -33.74
CA ILE A 19 7.59 -3.42 -33.21
C ILE A 19 8.61 -4.54 -33.48
N GLN A 20 9.17 -4.63 -34.69
CA GLN A 20 10.20 -5.62 -35.02
C GLN A 20 11.49 -5.41 -34.22
N LEU A 21 11.92 -4.17 -33.98
CA LEU A 21 13.06 -3.86 -33.12
C LEU A 21 12.74 -4.17 -31.65
N SER A 22 11.55 -3.82 -31.16
CA SER A 22 11.12 -4.13 -29.79
C SER A 22 11.08 -5.64 -29.51
N PHE A 23 10.66 -6.47 -30.48
CA PHE A 23 10.64 -7.93 -30.32
C PHE A 23 12.01 -8.58 -30.57
N ALA A 24 12.84 -8.03 -31.46
CA ALA A 24 14.19 -8.53 -31.71
C ALA A 24 15.18 -8.23 -30.56
N THR A 25 14.93 -7.19 -29.75
CA THR A 25 15.74 -6.88 -28.57
C THR A 25 15.36 -7.64 -27.29
N ILE A 26 14.29 -8.44 -27.27
CA ILE A 26 13.84 -9.16 -26.04
C ILE A 26 14.69 -10.40 -25.74
N PHE A 27 15.45 -10.93 -26.70
CA PHE A 27 16.22 -12.17 -26.48
C PHE A 27 17.62 -11.99 -25.88
N ILE A 28 18.16 -10.77 -25.81
CA ILE A 28 19.54 -10.51 -25.36
C ILE A 28 19.65 -9.95 -23.92
N PRO A 29 18.64 -9.30 -23.29
CA PRO A 29 18.69 -8.92 -21.88
C PRO A 29 17.89 -9.86 -20.96
N SER A 30 17.44 -11.03 -21.43
CA SER A 30 16.64 -11.95 -20.60
C SER A 30 17.45 -12.61 -19.49
N ILE A 31 18.75 -12.89 -19.71
CA ILE A 31 19.61 -13.57 -18.72
C ILE A 31 19.79 -12.72 -17.46
N PRO A 32 20.16 -11.41 -17.51
CA PRO A 32 20.23 -10.58 -16.32
C PRO A 32 18.90 -10.46 -15.57
N ILE A 33 17.78 -10.36 -16.29
CA ILE A 33 16.45 -10.25 -15.69
C ILE A 33 16.04 -11.56 -15.00
N LEU A 34 16.28 -12.70 -15.65
CA LEU A 34 15.99 -14.01 -15.08
C LEU A 34 16.89 -14.30 -13.87
N PHE A 35 18.17 -13.95 -13.95
CA PHE A 35 19.12 -14.08 -12.84
C PHE A 35 18.72 -13.20 -11.65
N TRP A 36 18.41 -11.93 -11.90
CA TRP A 36 17.87 -11.02 -10.88
C TRP A 36 16.59 -11.56 -10.26
N SER A 37 15.62 -11.98 -11.08
CA SER A 37 14.34 -12.51 -10.57
C SER A 37 14.53 -13.79 -9.75
N HIS A 38 15.48 -14.64 -10.14
CA HIS A 38 15.81 -15.86 -9.41
C HIS A 38 16.44 -15.52 -8.05
N ASN A 39 17.41 -14.61 -8.03
CA ASN A 39 18.05 -14.17 -6.79
C ASN A 39 17.07 -13.47 -5.85
N ALA A 40 16.26 -12.54 -6.37
CA ALA A 40 15.24 -11.84 -5.58
C ALA A 40 14.22 -12.82 -4.97
N LYS A 41 13.86 -13.87 -5.71
CA LYS A 41 12.98 -14.93 -5.19
C LYS A 41 13.67 -15.77 -4.12
N LYS A 42 14.92 -16.19 -4.35
CA LYS A 42 15.72 -16.96 -3.39
C LYS A 42 15.93 -16.18 -2.08
N GLU A 43 16.33 -14.92 -2.17
CA GLU A 43 16.50 -14.06 -0.99
C GLU A 43 15.19 -13.87 -0.21
N ARG A 44 14.05 -13.80 -0.92
CA ARG A 44 12.73 -13.76 -0.29
C ARG A 44 12.44 -15.07 0.45
N GLU A 45 12.67 -16.21 -0.19
CA GLU A 45 12.44 -17.54 0.41
C GLU A 45 13.34 -17.75 1.65
N GLU A 46 14.61 -17.35 1.58
CA GLU A 46 15.54 -17.37 2.72
C GLU A 46 15.05 -16.53 3.89
N ARG A 47 14.54 -15.32 3.61
CA ARG A 47 13.97 -14.44 4.65
C ARG A 47 12.65 -14.98 5.20
N GLU A 48 11.80 -15.58 4.36
CA GLU A 48 10.57 -16.24 4.81
C GLU A 48 10.91 -17.38 5.78
N HIS A 49 11.95 -18.15 5.49
CA HIS A 49 12.46 -19.18 6.39
C HIS A 49 13.04 -18.58 7.69
N GLU A 50 13.85 -17.53 7.60
CA GLU A 50 14.40 -16.83 8.78
C GLU A 50 13.30 -16.32 9.71
N VAL A 51 12.30 -15.61 9.17
CA VAL A 51 11.18 -15.06 9.95
C VAL A 51 10.31 -16.17 10.53
N ALA A 52 10.08 -17.26 9.79
CA ALA A 52 9.31 -18.40 10.28
C ALA A 52 10.03 -19.18 11.41
N THR A 53 11.37 -19.23 11.37
CA THR A 53 12.19 -19.97 12.35
C THR A 53 12.73 -19.10 13.49
N LYS A 54 12.49 -17.79 13.45
CA LYS A 54 12.91 -16.84 14.47
C LYS A 54 12.29 -17.19 15.82
N LEU A 55 13.14 -17.55 16.79
CA LEU A 55 12.73 -17.77 18.17
C LEU A 55 12.34 -16.43 18.81
N ARG A 56 11.04 -16.23 19.05
CA ARG A 56 10.53 -15.08 19.81
C ARG A 56 10.61 -15.41 21.29
N ILE A 57 11.58 -14.82 21.99
CA ILE A 57 11.73 -15.01 23.43
C ILE A 57 10.71 -14.08 24.13
N PRO A 58 9.74 -14.60 24.90
CA PRO A 58 8.64 -13.80 25.45
C PRO A 58 9.07 -12.63 26.35
N SER A 59 10.28 -12.68 26.91
CA SER A 59 10.81 -11.66 27.82
C SER A 59 11.60 -10.54 27.13
N VAL A 60 11.77 -10.60 25.81
CA VAL A 60 12.50 -9.58 25.04
C VAL A 60 11.59 -9.07 23.94
N GLN A 61 10.83 -8.00 24.22
CA GLN A 61 10.07 -7.29 23.21
C GLN A 61 11.05 -6.63 22.23
N THR A 62 10.88 -6.88 20.94
CA THR A 62 11.62 -6.15 19.90
C THR A 62 10.98 -4.79 19.66
N ILE A 63 11.72 -3.87 19.03
CA ILE A 63 11.18 -2.55 18.63
C ILE A 63 9.96 -2.73 17.71
N ASP A 64 9.97 -3.73 16.84
CA ASP A 64 8.83 -4.05 15.97
C ASP A 64 7.61 -4.49 16.79
N ASP A 65 7.80 -5.26 17.88
CA ASP A 65 6.68 -5.68 18.76
C ASP A 65 6.05 -4.48 19.47
N LEU A 66 6.87 -3.62 20.07
CA LEU A 66 6.42 -2.38 20.75
C LEU A 66 5.70 -1.41 19.81
N MET A 67 6.05 -1.43 18.52
CA MET A 67 5.41 -0.58 17.53
C MET A 67 4.09 -1.17 17.04
N VAL A 68 3.99 -2.50 16.91
CA VAL A 68 2.73 -3.17 16.59
C VAL A 68 1.70 -2.95 17.71
N GLU A 69 2.13 -2.92 18.97
CA GLU A 69 1.27 -2.60 20.13
C GLU A 69 0.60 -1.22 20.02
N LYS A 70 1.20 -0.27 19.29
CA LYS A 70 0.62 1.07 19.08
C LYS A 70 -0.37 1.14 17.94
N CYS A 71 -0.42 0.13 17.08
CA CYS A 71 -1.29 0.10 15.91
C CYS A 71 -2.74 -0.21 16.30
N GLN A 72 -3.68 0.36 15.56
CA GLN A 72 -5.12 0.11 15.69
C GLN A 72 -5.75 -0.09 14.31
N PRO A 73 -6.87 -0.80 14.22
CA PRO A 73 -7.63 -0.88 12.97
C PRO A 73 -7.96 0.50 12.40
N GLY A 74 -7.67 0.71 11.12
CA GLY A 74 -7.84 1.98 10.42
C GLY A 74 -6.55 2.77 10.24
N ASP A 75 -5.48 2.43 10.97
CA ASP A 75 -4.16 3.01 10.72
C ASP A 75 -3.63 2.64 9.34
N VAL A 76 -2.80 3.51 8.79
CA VAL A 76 -2.22 3.29 7.46
C VAL A 76 -0.71 3.19 7.56
N LEU A 77 -0.15 2.14 6.97
CA LEU A 77 1.29 2.00 6.80
C LEU A 77 1.70 2.44 5.40
N LEU A 78 2.71 3.29 5.32
CA LEU A 78 3.37 3.70 4.10
C LEU A 78 4.74 3.03 3.98
N PHE A 79 5.08 2.58 2.78
CA PHE A 79 6.29 1.83 2.49
C PHE A 79 7.08 2.46 1.35
N ASP A 80 8.37 2.73 1.59
CA ASP A 80 9.35 3.03 0.55
C ASP A 80 10.03 1.71 0.13
N ARG A 81 9.44 0.96 -0.81
CA ARG A 81 9.96 -0.36 -1.19
C ARG A 81 11.22 -0.21 -2.04
N ARG A 82 12.12 -1.18 -1.87
CA ARG A 82 13.25 -1.38 -2.76
C ARG A 82 12.79 -2.22 -3.95
N CYS A 83 12.54 -1.59 -5.10
CA CYS A 83 12.06 -2.30 -6.30
C CYS A 83 13.05 -3.38 -6.78
N ASP A 84 14.35 -3.24 -6.47
CA ASP A 84 15.39 -4.26 -6.72
C ASP A 84 15.17 -5.60 -5.98
N TYR A 85 14.38 -5.61 -4.91
CA TYR A 85 14.07 -6.82 -4.15
C TYR A 85 12.66 -7.34 -4.46
N CYS A 86 12.06 -6.90 -5.57
CA CYS A 86 10.71 -7.33 -5.95
C CYS A 86 10.72 -8.76 -6.50
N ALA A 87 10.38 -9.74 -5.65
CA ALA A 87 10.31 -11.15 -6.02
C ALA A 87 9.10 -11.51 -6.92
N SER A 88 8.20 -10.56 -7.22
CA SER A 88 6.96 -10.81 -7.96
C SER A 88 7.14 -10.82 -9.49
N GLY A 89 8.39 -10.90 -9.96
CA GLY A 89 8.75 -10.99 -11.37
C GLY A 89 8.97 -9.65 -12.07
N PHE A 90 9.43 -9.71 -13.31
CA PHE A 90 9.88 -8.55 -14.08
C PHE A 90 8.80 -7.47 -14.24
N VAL A 91 7.58 -7.84 -14.61
CA VAL A 91 6.48 -6.88 -14.83
C VAL A 91 6.13 -6.15 -13.53
N ALA A 92 6.18 -6.85 -12.39
CA ALA A 92 5.92 -6.26 -11.09
C ALA A 92 7.03 -5.30 -10.65
N ALA A 93 8.30 -5.64 -10.90
CA ALA A 93 9.42 -4.73 -10.64
C ALA A 93 9.36 -3.50 -11.53
N MET A 94 9.06 -3.66 -12.82
CA MET A 94 8.86 -2.54 -13.73
C MET A 94 7.71 -1.63 -13.28
N ALA A 95 6.57 -2.20 -12.87
CA ALA A 95 5.46 -1.44 -12.30
C ALA A 95 5.88 -0.67 -11.04
N CYS A 96 6.63 -1.30 -10.13
CA CYS A 96 7.20 -0.65 -8.96
C CYS A 96 8.12 0.52 -9.35
N TYR A 97 9.02 0.30 -10.31
CA TYR A 97 9.97 1.29 -10.79
C TYR A 97 9.29 2.50 -11.44
N VAL A 98 8.38 2.24 -12.37
CA VAL A 98 7.65 3.30 -13.09
C VAL A 98 6.74 4.06 -12.14
N GLY A 99 5.99 3.36 -11.27
CA GLY A 99 5.18 3.98 -10.25
C GLY A 99 6.02 4.84 -9.30
N LYS A 100 7.20 4.35 -8.90
CA LYS A 100 8.14 5.11 -8.08
C LYS A 100 8.72 6.33 -8.81
N ALA A 101 9.07 6.23 -10.08
CA ALA A 101 9.55 7.38 -10.84
C ALA A 101 8.47 8.48 -10.88
N ILE A 102 7.24 8.12 -11.23
CA ILE A 102 6.14 9.09 -11.36
C ILE A 102 5.68 9.65 -10.01
N LEU A 103 5.55 8.79 -9.00
CA LEU A 103 5.06 9.22 -7.69
C LEU A 103 6.17 9.88 -6.86
N CYS A 104 7.43 9.51 -7.09
CA CYS A 104 8.55 9.82 -6.20
C CYS A 104 9.72 10.64 -6.80
N GLU A 105 9.70 11.04 -8.07
CA GLU A 105 10.73 11.95 -8.62
C GLU A 105 10.45 13.42 -8.25
N GLU A 106 11.53 14.13 -7.93
CA GLU A 106 11.64 15.58 -7.76
C GLU A 106 13.07 15.98 -8.14
N ASP A 107 13.25 17.17 -8.70
CA ASP A 107 14.51 17.64 -9.30
C ASP A 107 15.68 17.76 -8.29
N ASP A 108 15.38 17.84 -6.99
CA ASP A 108 16.38 18.16 -5.94
C ASP A 108 17.07 16.94 -5.31
N GLY A 109 16.68 15.71 -5.64
CA GLY A 109 17.38 14.47 -5.24
C GLY A 109 17.42 14.14 -3.73
N THR A 110 17.02 15.04 -2.84
CA THR A 110 17.02 14.81 -1.38
C THR A 110 15.75 14.08 -0.94
N ARG A 111 15.90 12.81 -0.50
CA ARG A 111 14.80 12.01 0.09
C ARG A 111 14.93 12.02 1.62
N SER A 112 14.04 12.72 2.33
CA SER A 112 13.92 12.66 3.79
C SER A 112 12.59 12.03 4.20
N VAL A 113 12.45 11.51 5.42
CA VAL A 113 11.22 10.92 5.95
C VAL A 113 10.07 11.94 6.03
N GLU A 114 10.39 13.20 6.32
CA GLU A 114 9.45 14.35 6.30
C GLU A 114 8.97 14.72 4.88
N ARG A 115 9.73 14.33 3.85
CA ARG A 115 9.37 14.45 2.43
C ARG A 115 9.12 13.10 1.78
N GLY A 116 9.01 12.03 2.57
CA GLY A 116 9.11 10.66 2.09
C GLY A 116 8.04 10.39 1.06
N LYS A 117 8.44 10.10 -0.17
CA LYS A 117 7.52 9.73 -1.23
C LYS A 117 7.36 8.22 -1.18
N TYR A 118 6.18 7.76 -0.82
CA TYR A 118 5.88 6.34 -0.64
C TYR A 118 5.16 5.82 -1.89
N GLU A 119 5.62 4.71 -2.45
CA GLU A 119 4.97 4.12 -3.63
C GLU A 119 4.03 2.96 -3.28
N HIS A 120 3.95 2.58 -2.01
CA HIS A 120 3.08 1.51 -1.54
C HIS A 120 2.52 1.78 -0.15
N CYS A 121 1.29 1.33 0.09
CA CYS A 121 0.66 1.45 1.40
C CYS A 121 -0.23 0.24 1.71
N GLY A 122 -0.64 0.15 2.96
CA GLY A 122 -1.65 -0.81 3.40
C GLY A 122 -2.38 -0.26 4.62
N ILE A 123 -3.58 -0.78 4.86
CA ILE A 123 -4.40 -0.39 6.01
C ILE A 123 -4.37 -1.51 7.05
N VAL A 124 -4.20 -1.14 8.32
CA VAL A 124 -4.28 -2.05 9.46
C VAL A 124 -5.74 -2.42 9.64
N VAL A 125 -6.02 -3.72 9.66
CA VAL A 125 -7.34 -4.28 9.83
C VAL A 125 -7.33 -5.27 10.99
N PRO A 126 -8.51 -5.57 11.58
CA PRO A 126 -8.61 -6.66 12.54
C PRO A 126 -8.11 -7.96 11.93
N GLY A 127 -7.52 -8.82 12.74
CA GLY A 127 -7.01 -10.10 12.31
C GLY A 127 -8.09 -11.15 12.13
N LEU A 128 -7.67 -12.33 11.68
CA LEU A 128 -8.56 -13.42 11.31
C LEU A 128 -9.06 -14.23 12.53
N SER A 129 -8.43 -14.06 13.70
CA SER A 129 -8.84 -14.77 14.91
C SER A 129 -10.11 -14.15 15.50
N ALA A 130 -11.15 -14.97 15.66
CA ALA A 130 -12.41 -14.62 16.30
C ALA A 130 -12.47 -15.06 17.78
N SER A 131 -11.34 -15.48 18.37
CA SER A 131 -11.31 -15.93 19.76
C SER A 131 -11.63 -14.79 20.73
N LYS A 132 -12.22 -15.12 21.89
CA LYS A 132 -12.55 -14.13 22.93
C LYS A 132 -11.27 -13.43 23.39
N GLY A 133 -11.25 -12.11 23.34
CA GLY A 133 -10.07 -11.29 23.68
C GLY A 133 -9.12 -11.00 22.51
N ALA A 134 -9.31 -11.64 21.34
CA ALA A 134 -8.44 -11.42 20.18
C ALA A 134 -8.52 -10.00 19.61
N GLN A 135 -9.57 -9.23 19.96
CA GLN A 135 -9.69 -7.83 19.57
C GLN A 135 -8.73 -6.91 20.34
N HIS A 136 -8.28 -7.34 21.52
CA HIS A 136 -7.33 -6.63 22.36
C HIS A 136 -5.90 -7.16 22.22
N ASP A 137 -5.72 -8.23 21.44
CA ASP A 137 -4.41 -8.82 21.18
C ASP A 137 -3.75 -8.11 19.99
N PRO A 138 -2.65 -7.37 20.21
CA PRO A 138 -1.93 -6.67 19.13
C PRO A 138 -1.35 -7.63 18.10
N SER A 139 -1.13 -8.90 18.46
CA SER A 139 -0.67 -9.93 17.53
C SER A 139 -1.75 -10.36 16.53
N ASN A 140 -3.02 -10.08 16.84
CA ASN A 140 -4.16 -10.31 15.96
C ASN A 140 -4.48 -9.06 15.09
N LEU A 141 -3.49 -8.23 14.78
CA LEU A 141 -3.60 -7.22 13.75
C LEU A 141 -3.04 -7.74 12.42
N CYS A 142 -3.71 -7.38 11.34
CA CYS A 142 -3.23 -7.69 9.99
C CYS A 142 -3.07 -6.42 9.16
N LEU A 143 -2.20 -6.50 8.16
CA LEU A 143 -2.09 -5.52 7.10
C LEU A 143 -2.87 -6.01 5.87
N LEU A 144 -3.84 -5.22 5.44
CA LEU A 144 -4.53 -5.40 4.17
C LEU A 144 -3.85 -4.51 3.11
N GLU A 145 -3.33 -5.13 2.06
CA GLU A 145 -2.59 -4.44 0.99
C GLU A 145 -2.80 -5.12 -0.37
N ALA A 146 -2.77 -4.31 -1.43
CA ALA A 146 -2.73 -4.80 -2.81
C ALA A 146 -1.26 -5.00 -3.24
N THR A 147 -0.90 -6.22 -3.61
CA THR A 147 0.49 -6.60 -3.92
C THR A 147 0.60 -7.21 -5.30
N SER A 148 1.67 -6.84 -6.02
CA SER A 148 1.99 -7.47 -7.30
C SER A 148 2.27 -8.96 -7.10
N GLY A 149 1.64 -9.83 -7.88
CA GLY A 149 1.84 -11.28 -7.85
C GLY A 149 1.06 -12.04 -6.76
N SER A 150 0.38 -11.36 -5.84
CA SER A 150 -0.54 -12.02 -4.89
C SER A 150 -1.91 -11.36 -4.80
N GLY A 151 -2.13 -10.26 -5.53
CA GLY A 151 -3.40 -9.54 -5.52
C GLY A 151 -3.60 -8.82 -4.20
N ILE A 152 -4.85 -8.71 -3.76
CA ILE A 152 -5.18 -8.19 -2.44
C ILE A 152 -4.95 -9.30 -1.42
N THR A 153 -4.10 -9.01 -0.44
CA THR A 153 -3.70 -9.96 0.60
C THR A 153 -3.85 -9.35 1.98
N CYS A 154 -4.12 -10.20 2.97
CA CYS A 154 -4.18 -9.85 4.38
C CYS A 154 -3.12 -10.68 5.10
N ARG A 155 -2.15 -10.02 5.72
CA ARG A 155 -1.00 -10.68 6.36
C ARG A 155 -0.88 -10.22 7.82
N PRO A 156 -0.50 -11.10 8.77
CA PRO A 156 -0.20 -10.68 10.13
C PRO A 156 0.78 -9.51 10.13
N LEU A 157 0.46 -8.45 10.88
CA LEU A 157 1.14 -7.16 10.79
C LEU A 157 2.63 -7.29 11.11
N LEU A 158 2.94 -7.95 12.24
CA LEU A 158 4.31 -8.19 12.68
C LEU A 158 5.11 -8.96 11.62
N THR A 159 4.60 -10.10 11.17
CA THR A 159 5.25 -10.92 10.12
C THR A 159 5.48 -10.10 8.85
N ARG A 160 4.52 -9.25 8.46
CA ARG A 160 4.65 -8.43 7.26
C ARG A 160 5.71 -7.33 7.42
N LEU A 161 5.86 -6.75 8.60
CA LEU A 161 6.93 -5.80 8.91
C LEU A 161 8.31 -6.48 8.93
N GLU A 162 8.43 -7.66 9.55
CA GLU A 162 9.67 -8.46 9.55
C GLU A 162 10.08 -8.87 8.13
N MET A 163 9.12 -9.26 7.29
CA MET A 163 9.35 -9.60 5.88
C MET A 163 9.69 -8.38 5.00
N SER A 164 9.36 -7.16 5.43
CA SER A 164 9.52 -5.96 4.61
C SER A 164 11.00 -5.61 4.37
N ARG A 165 11.36 -5.37 3.10
CA ARG A 165 12.67 -4.84 2.67
C ARG A 165 12.63 -3.34 2.37
N SER A 166 11.55 -2.66 2.76
CA SER A 166 11.42 -1.22 2.56
C SER A 166 12.52 -0.44 3.27
N ARG A 167 12.99 0.64 2.65
CA ARG A 167 13.99 1.55 3.22
C ARG A 167 13.43 2.27 4.43
N SER A 168 12.22 2.79 4.29
CA SER A 168 11.45 3.37 5.37
C SER A 168 10.04 2.77 5.44
N VAL A 169 9.51 2.73 6.66
CA VAL A 169 8.12 2.39 6.95
C VAL A 169 7.58 3.45 7.89
N ILE A 170 6.52 4.13 7.47
CA ILE A 170 5.80 5.12 8.29
C ILE A 170 4.44 4.56 8.68
N LEU A 171 4.05 4.81 9.92
CA LEU A 171 2.68 4.68 10.41
C LEU A 171 2.00 6.05 10.38
N LEU A 172 0.81 6.09 9.79
CA LEU A 172 -0.13 7.19 9.87
C LEU A 172 -1.27 6.76 10.80
N PRO A 173 -1.24 7.20 12.07
CA PRO A 173 -2.24 6.79 13.05
C PRO A 173 -3.55 7.51 12.76
N LEU A 174 -4.63 6.76 12.52
CA LEU A 174 -5.95 7.33 12.34
C LEU A 174 -6.58 7.59 13.72
N SER A 175 -7.16 8.78 13.89
CA SER A 175 -7.87 9.18 15.11
C SER A 175 -9.31 9.50 14.77
N CYS A 176 -10.23 8.88 15.50
CA CYS A 176 -11.66 9.15 15.35
C CYS A 176 -12.10 10.38 16.17
N PRO A 177 -13.25 10.98 15.86
CA PRO A 177 -13.75 12.16 16.56
C PRO A 177 -13.80 11.97 18.09
N GLY A 178 -13.17 12.90 18.82
CA GLY A 178 -13.12 12.88 20.28
C GLY A 178 -12.09 11.91 20.89
N GLU A 179 -11.31 11.21 20.06
CA GLU A 179 -10.23 10.35 20.53
C GLU A 179 -8.96 11.14 20.88
N ARG A 180 -8.37 10.81 22.04
CA ARG A 180 -7.08 11.34 22.52
C ARG A 180 -6.09 10.20 22.66
N ARG A 181 -5.47 9.80 21.54
CA ARG A 181 -4.68 8.55 21.44
C ARG A 181 -3.29 8.60 22.08
N TYR A 182 -2.71 9.80 22.24
CA TYR A 182 -1.36 10.01 22.77
C TYR A 182 -1.30 10.98 23.95
N GLU A 183 -2.46 11.42 24.47
CA GLU A 183 -2.49 12.20 25.72
C GLU A 183 -2.30 11.19 26.85
N SER A 184 -1.36 11.46 27.75
CA SER A 184 -0.95 10.58 28.84
C SER A 184 -2.13 10.21 29.74
N ASP A 185 -2.19 8.95 30.16
CA ASP A 185 -3.14 8.38 31.13
C ASP A 185 -3.13 9.08 32.51
N ASP A 186 -2.30 10.12 32.71
CA ASP A 186 -2.21 10.92 33.92
C ASP A 186 -3.49 11.75 34.21
N ASP A 187 -4.38 11.92 33.23
CA ASP A 187 -5.75 12.40 33.45
C ASP A 187 -6.68 11.18 33.70
N GLU A 188 -6.61 10.60 34.91
CA GLU A 188 -7.44 9.47 35.41
C GLU A 188 -8.98 9.73 35.45
N GLY A 189 -9.53 10.58 34.58
CA GLY A 189 -10.92 11.04 34.65
C GLY A 189 -11.70 11.11 33.34
N VAL A 190 -11.07 11.04 32.17
CA VAL A 190 -11.79 11.24 30.89
C VAL A 190 -11.57 10.04 29.96
N GLY A 191 -12.21 8.92 30.30
CA GLY A 191 -12.32 7.79 29.39
C GLY A 191 -12.96 8.21 28.06
N LEU A 192 -12.72 7.42 27.00
CA LEU A 192 -13.34 7.64 25.68
C LEU A 192 -14.85 7.85 25.84
N THR A 193 -15.39 8.88 25.19
CA THR A 193 -16.84 9.09 25.18
C THR A 193 -17.53 7.85 24.58
N GLU A 194 -18.75 7.55 25.03
CA GLU A 194 -19.53 6.41 24.49
C GLU A 194 -19.70 6.51 22.96
N GLN A 195 -19.83 7.73 22.43
CA GLN A 195 -19.88 7.96 20.98
C GLN A 195 -18.58 7.54 20.29
N THR A 196 -17.43 7.88 20.86
CA THR A 196 -16.12 7.48 20.33
C THR A 196 -15.93 5.97 20.39
N LYS A 197 -16.39 5.30 21.46
CA LYS A 197 -16.35 3.82 21.56
C LYS A 197 -17.18 3.15 20.47
N VAL A 198 -18.42 3.62 20.27
CA VAL A 198 -19.31 3.11 19.20
C VAL A 198 -18.69 3.30 17.82
N LEU A 199 -18.08 4.46 17.57
CA LEU A 199 -17.38 4.71 16.30
C LEU A 199 -16.21 3.74 16.09
N LYS A 200 -15.40 3.47 17.12
CA LYS A 200 -14.30 2.50 17.03
C LYS A 200 -14.81 1.08 16.73
N GLU A 201 -15.87 0.66 17.40
CA GLU A 201 -16.48 -0.65 17.16
C GLU A 201 -17.06 -0.74 15.73
N GLN A 202 -17.72 0.31 15.27
CA GLN A 202 -18.21 0.40 13.89
C GLN A 202 -17.07 0.30 12.88
N THR A 203 -15.99 1.06 13.07
CA THR A 203 -14.80 1.01 12.21
C THR A 203 -14.19 -0.39 12.18
N HIS A 204 -14.06 -1.04 13.35
CA HIS A 204 -13.56 -2.41 13.45
C HIS A 204 -14.42 -3.40 12.64
N ASN A 205 -15.74 -3.31 12.78
CA ASN A 205 -16.69 -4.20 12.10
C ASN A 205 -16.70 -3.98 10.58
N GLU A 206 -16.73 -2.72 10.13
CA GLU A 206 -16.74 -2.40 8.71
C GLU A 206 -15.41 -2.78 8.02
N LEU A 207 -14.26 -2.56 8.68
CA LEU A 207 -12.97 -3.00 8.15
C LEU A 207 -12.85 -4.52 8.07
N SER A 208 -13.42 -5.26 9.02
CA SER A 208 -13.47 -6.72 8.98
C SER A 208 -14.29 -7.23 7.79
N LYS A 209 -15.49 -6.68 7.59
CA LYS A 209 -16.34 -7.00 6.42
C LYS A 209 -15.64 -6.64 5.10
N PHE A 210 -15.02 -5.47 5.06
CA PHE A 210 -14.29 -4.98 3.88
C PHE A 210 -13.15 -5.93 3.54
N ARG A 211 -12.32 -6.31 4.52
CA ARG A 211 -11.24 -7.30 4.38
C ARG A 211 -11.77 -8.60 3.77
N ASP A 212 -12.79 -9.21 4.37
CA ASP A 212 -13.27 -10.53 3.95
C ASP A 212 -13.86 -10.51 2.53
N LYS A 213 -14.61 -9.44 2.22
CA LYS A 213 -15.12 -9.21 0.86
C LYS A 213 -13.98 -9.10 -0.15
N TRP A 214 -13.01 -8.22 0.11
CA TRP A 214 -11.94 -7.95 -0.84
C TRP A 214 -10.95 -9.11 -1.01
N LEU A 215 -10.73 -9.92 0.03
CA LEU A 215 -9.97 -11.17 -0.10
C LEU A 215 -10.70 -12.16 -1.03
N THR A 216 -12.02 -12.27 -0.89
CA THR A 216 -12.84 -13.13 -1.75
C THR A 216 -12.84 -12.61 -3.20
N ASP A 217 -13.03 -11.30 -3.39
CA ASP A 217 -13.01 -10.65 -4.70
C ASP A 217 -11.62 -10.77 -5.36
N SER A 218 -10.54 -10.66 -4.58
CA SER A 218 -9.15 -10.85 -5.02
C SER A 218 -8.97 -12.17 -5.77
N HIS A 219 -9.43 -13.27 -5.15
CA HIS A 219 -9.32 -14.62 -5.68
C HIS A 219 -10.22 -14.86 -6.89
N THR A 220 -11.48 -14.40 -6.83
CA THR A 220 -12.45 -14.63 -7.89
C THR A 220 -12.10 -13.87 -9.18
N GLN A 221 -11.58 -12.65 -9.06
CA GLN A 221 -11.25 -11.79 -10.20
C GLN A 221 -9.78 -11.89 -10.65
N GLN A 222 -8.97 -12.72 -10.00
CA GLN A 222 -7.54 -12.92 -10.31
C GLN A 222 -6.76 -11.59 -10.30
N TYR A 223 -6.95 -10.80 -9.24
CA TYR A 223 -6.30 -9.48 -9.09
C TYR A 223 -4.77 -9.57 -9.08
N ASP A 224 -4.20 -10.72 -8.70
CA ASP A 224 -2.78 -11.02 -8.76
C ASP A 224 -2.18 -10.82 -10.17
N LYS A 225 -2.94 -11.17 -11.20
CA LYS A 225 -2.52 -11.01 -12.60
C LYS A 225 -2.73 -9.60 -13.12
N GLN A 226 -3.69 -8.85 -12.57
CA GLN A 226 -4.06 -7.53 -13.08
C GLN A 226 -3.24 -6.40 -12.45
N HIS A 227 -2.79 -6.57 -11.21
CA HIS A 227 -2.16 -5.51 -10.40
C HIS A 227 -1.05 -4.74 -11.13
N SER A 228 -0.07 -5.46 -11.68
CA SER A 228 1.07 -4.82 -12.35
C SER A 228 0.67 -4.11 -13.64
N TYR A 229 -0.30 -4.65 -14.40
CA TYR A 229 -0.81 -3.99 -15.61
C TYR A 229 -1.59 -2.72 -15.28
N LEU A 230 -2.45 -2.75 -14.26
CA LEU A 230 -3.19 -1.57 -13.81
C LEU A 230 -2.25 -0.45 -13.38
N SER A 231 -1.21 -0.79 -12.61
CA SER A 231 -0.22 0.19 -12.16
C SER A 231 0.57 0.80 -13.33
N ILE A 232 1.00 -0.01 -14.31
CA ILE A 232 1.70 0.49 -15.51
C ILE A 232 0.76 1.36 -16.38
N MET A 233 -0.48 0.94 -16.58
CA MET A 233 -1.46 1.71 -17.36
C MET A 233 -1.80 3.04 -16.67
N GLY A 234 -2.06 3.01 -15.36
CA GLY A 234 -2.30 4.21 -14.57
C GLY A 234 -1.13 5.19 -14.67
N ALA A 235 0.10 4.70 -14.52
CA ALA A 235 1.32 5.47 -14.72
C ALA A 235 1.38 6.15 -16.10
N MET A 236 1.14 5.41 -17.18
CA MET A 236 1.14 5.97 -18.54
C MET A 236 0.06 7.03 -18.72
N LEU A 237 -1.15 6.80 -18.20
CA LEU A 237 -2.25 7.76 -18.26
C LEU A 237 -1.95 9.04 -17.46
N TYR A 238 -1.27 8.90 -16.33
CA TYR A 238 -0.82 10.04 -15.53
C TYR A 238 0.22 10.87 -16.28
N GLN A 239 1.23 10.22 -16.85
CA GLN A 239 2.30 10.89 -17.60
C GLN A 239 1.79 11.59 -18.87
N THR A 240 0.77 11.03 -19.52
CA THR A 240 0.17 11.60 -20.74
C THR A 240 -0.93 12.63 -20.46
N GLY A 241 -1.27 12.90 -19.18
CA GLY A 241 -2.32 13.82 -18.80
C GLY A 241 -3.75 13.31 -19.07
N LEU A 242 -3.90 12.03 -19.45
CA LEU A 242 -5.19 11.40 -19.79
C LEU A 242 -5.92 10.80 -18.58
N TYR A 243 -5.34 10.87 -17.39
CA TYR A 243 -5.91 10.32 -16.15
C TYR A 243 -7.34 10.82 -15.88
N ALA A 244 -7.63 12.09 -16.12
CA ALA A 244 -8.97 12.67 -15.89
C ALA A 244 -10.06 12.05 -16.78
N THR A 245 -9.69 11.47 -17.93
CA THR A 245 -10.63 10.80 -18.85
C THR A 245 -10.82 9.33 -18.50
N PHE A 246 -9.78 8.68 -17.98
CA PHE A 246 -9.78 7.27 -17.60
C PHE A 246 -9.09 7.11 -16.24
N PRO A 247 -9.81 7.30 -15.12
CA PRO A 247 -9.21 7.17 -13.80
C PRO A 247 -8.91 5.70 -13.52
N ILE A 248 -7.65 5.32 -13.69
CA ILE A 248 -7.12 3.99 -13.36
C ILE A 248 -6.04 4.18 -12.30
N PRO A 249 -6.02 3.39 -11.22
CA PRO A 249 -5.06 3.58 -10.13
C PRO A 249 -3.62 3.36 -10.60
N ILE A 250 -2.76 4.36 -10.41
CA ILE A 250 -1.29 4.24 -10.56
C ILE A 250 -0.75 3.36 -9.43
N SER A 251 -1.31 3.53 -8.23
CA SER A 251 -1.06 2.73 -7.03
C SER A 251 -2.33 1.99 -6.62
N PRO A 252 -2.49 0.70 -7.01
CA PRO A 252 -3.63 -0.11 -6.59
C PRO A 252 -3.76 -0.21 -5.06
N SER A 253 -2.65 -0.11 -4.33
CA SER A 253 -2.66 -0.14 -2.87
C SER A 253 -3.21 1.14 -2.24
N ALA A 254 -2.86 2.32 -2.78
CA ALA A 254 -3.47 3.59 -2.35
C ALA A 254 -4.99 3.58 -2.56
N TRP A 255 -5.42 3.03 -3.70
CA TRP A 255 -6.83 2.91 -4.02
C TRP A 255 -7.59 1.98 -3.07
N LEU A 256 -6.99 0.85 -2.70
CA LEU A 256 -7.56 -0.05 -1.69
C LEU A 256 -7.71 0.64 -0.33
N VAL A 257 -6.66 1.34 0.13
CA VAL A 257 -6.67 2.05 1.42
C VAL A 257 -7.75 3.12 1.46
N VAL A 258 -7.85 3.95 0.42
CA VAL A 258 -8.87 5.00 0.33
C VAL A 258 -10.28 4.41 0.33
N SER A 259 -10.48 3.31 -0.40
CA SER A 259 -11.76 2.60 -0.42
C SER A 259 -12.14 2.06 0.96
N ALA A 260 -11.16 1.53 1.72
CA ALA A 260 -11.36 1.06 3.07
C ALA A 260 -11.74 2.21 4.03
N LEU A 261 -11.05 3.35 3.93
CA LEU A 261 -11.34 4.55 4.73
C LEU A 261 -12.75 5.10 4.44
N GLN A 262 -13.22 5.00 3.19
CA GLN A 262 -14.57 5.42 2.81
C GLN A 262 -15.64 4.51 3.38
N GLU A 263 -15.42 3.19 3.39
CA GLU A 263 -16.40 2.24 3.91
C GLU A 263 -16.45 2.20 5.43
N CYS A 264 -15.31 2.38 6.12
CA CYS A 264 -15.32 2.52 7.57
C CYS A 264 -15.83 3.89 8.05
N GLY A 265 -16.22 4.78 7.13
CA GLY A 265 -16.79 6.08 7.42
C GLY A 265 -15.78 7.17 7.81
N ALA A 266 -14.48 6.89 7.74
CA ALA A 266 -13.43 7.86 8.05
C ALA A 266 -13.23 8.90 6.93
N ALA A 267 -13.41 8.49 5.67
CA ALA A 267 -13.28 9.36 4.50
C ALA A 267 -14.63 9.72 3.86
N MET A 268 -14.67 10.84 3.14
CA MET A 268 -15.81 11.21 2.31
C MET A 268 -15.94 10.23 1.14
N LYS A 269 -17.17 9.73 0.90
CA LYS A 269 -17.47 8.96 -0.32
C LYS A 269 -17.37 9.90 -1.52
N LEU A 270 -16.47 9.58 -2.45
CA LEU A 270 -16.30 10.36 -3.67
C LEU A 270 -17.45 10.04 -4.63
N ASN A 271 -18.10 11.07 -5.15
CA ASN A 271 -19.01 10.90 -6.29
C ASN A 271 -18.21 10.71 -7.59
N GLU A 272 -18.87 10.30 -8.68
CA GLU A 272 -18.21 9.97 -9.96
C GLU A 272 -17.38 11.12 -10.54
N LYS A 273 -17.84 12.37 -10.36
CA LYS A 273 -17.09 13.55 -10.81
C LYS A 273 -15.86 13.81 -9.93
N GLN A 274 -15.98 13.60 -8.62
CA GLN A 274 -14.89 13.74 -7.67
C GLN A 274 -13.86 12.62 -7.83
N SER A 275 -14.26 11.39 -8.12
CA SER A 275 -13.32 10.28 -8.34
C SER A 275 -12.46 10.49 -9.59
N GLN A 276 -12.97 11.17 -10.62
CA GLN A 276 -12.21 11.57 -11.81
C GLN A 276 -11.21 12.70 -11.54
N GLN A 277 -11.47 13.54 -10.53
CA GLN A 277 -10.65 14.70 -10.19
C GLN A 277 -9.67 14.41 -9.04
N THR A 278 -10.01 13.47 -8.17
CA THR A 278 -9.20 13.10 -7.01
C THR A 278 -8.12 12.12 -7.46
N LYS A 279 -6.87 12.56 -7.36
CA LYS A 279 -5.71 11.70 -7.55
C LYS A 279 -5.48 10.95 -6.25
N VAL A 280 -6.05 9.74 -6.19
CA VAL A 280 -6.02 8.87 -5.00
C VAL A 280 -4.58 8.59 -4.56
N GLU A 281 -3.62 8.68 -5.47
CA GLU A 281 -2.21 8.40 -5.25
C GLU A 281 -1.45 9.57 -4.63
N ASP A 282 -2.01 10.78 -4.65
CA ASP A 282 -1.45 11.91 -3.88
C ASP A 282 -1.56 11.64 -2.36
N PHE A 283 -2.43 10.70 -1.95
CA PHE A 283 -2.48 10.15 -0.60
C PHE A 283 -1.11 9.62 -0.12
N THR A 284 -0.27 9.09 -1.01
CA THR A 284 1.04 8.53 -0.64
C THR A 284 2.20 9.52 -0.79
N ARG A 285 1.92 10.74 -1.26
CA ARG A 285 2.92 11.80 -1.52
C ARG A 285 3.12 12.77 -0.36
N ASP A 286 2.11 12.99 0.47
CA ASP A 286 2.24 13.85 1.65
C ASP A 286 1.66 13.13 2.87
N GLY A 287 2.55 12.66 3.75
CA GLY A 287 2.17 12.06 5.04
C GLY A 287 1.44 13.03 5.98
N ARG A 288 1.29 14.31 5.59
CA ARG A 288 0.67 15.37 6.39
C ARG A 288 -0.73 15.78 5.91
N PHE A 289 -1.21 15.25 4.78
CA PHE A 289 -2.60 15.47 4.29
C PHE A 289 -3.03 16.94 4.12
N PHE A 290 -2.13 17.84 3.70
CA PHE A 290 -2.44 19.28 3.59
C PHE A 290 -2.91 19.74 2.20
N GLU A 291 -3.00 18.86 1.19
CA GLU A 291 -3.31 19.30 -0.18
C GLU A 291 -4.80 19.26 -0.55
N LYS A 292 -5.20 20.29 -1.32
CA LYS A 292 -6.56 20.63 -1.74
C LYS A 292 -7.29 19.53 -2.53
N ASP A 293 -6.53 18.64 -3.17
CA ASP A 293 -6.99 17.63 -4.14
C ASP A 293 -6.86 16.17 -3.62
N THR A 294 -6.65 16.01 -2.31
CA THR A 294 -6.57 14.71 -1.64
C THR A 294 -7.93 14.22 -1.14
N VAL A 295 -8.01 12.91 -0.84
CA VAL A 295 -9.19 12.30 -0.22
C VAL A 295 -9.44 12.93 1.14
N ARG A 296 -10.53 13.69 1.26
CA ARG A 296 -10.88 14.37 2.50
C ARG A 296 -11.44 13.39 3.52
N LEU A 297 -10.86 13.43 4.72
CA LEU A 297 -11.46 12.80 5.90
C LEU A 297 -12.76 13.51 6.26
N ARG A 298 -13.69 12.78 6.89
CA ARG A 298 -14.92 13.36 7.41
C ARG A 298 -14.61 14.28 8.61
N PRO A 299 -15.46 15.28 8.91
CA PRO A 299 -15.25 16.16 10.05
C PRO A 299 -14.96 15.40 11.35
N GLY A 300 -13.91 15.82 12.06
CA GLY A 300 -13.46 15.21 13.32
C GLY A 300 -12.49 14.03 13.15
N TRP A 301 -12.41 13.40 11.98
CA TRP A 301 -11.38 12.40 11.68
C TRP A 301 -10.09 13.09 11.28
N LYS A 302 -8.96 12.57 11.76
CA LYS A 302 -7.63 13.09 11.43
C LYS A 302 -6.60 11.98 11.49
N PHE A 303 -5.57 12.10 10.66
CA PHE A 303 -4.32 11.40 10.94
C PHE A 303 -3.52 12.20 11.97
N LEU A 304 -2.96 11.49 12.95
CA LEU A 304 -2.03 12.07 13.92
C LEU A 304 -0.64 12.23 13.28
N ALA A 305 0.29 12.79 14.06
CA ALA A 305 1.67 12.93 13.61
C ALA A 305 2.21 11.58 13.10
N PRO A 306 2.83 11.54 11.89
CA PRO A 306 3.43 10.32 11.37
C PRO A 306 4.45 9.74 12.34
N VAL A 307 4.41 8.42 12.53
CA VAL A 307 5.36 7.69 13.38
C VAL A 307 6.30 6.89 12.49
N VAL A 308 7.59 7.13 12.61
CA VAL A 308 8.62 6.39 11.87
C VAL A 308 8.77 5.03 12.53
N LEU A 309 8.36 3.98 11.83
CA LEU A 309 8.53 2.62 12.34
C LEU A 309 9.92 2.09 12.04
N ARG A 310 10.37 2.29 10.80
CA ARG A 310 11.68 1.81 10.37
C ARG A 310 12.30 2.84 9.45
N GLU A 311 13.58 3.09 9.67
CA GLU A 311 14.42 3.86 8.77
C GLU A 311 15.79 3.19 8.69
N THR A 312 16.13 2.66 7.52
CA THR A 312 17.51 2.30 7.26
C THR A 312 18.20 3.55 6.71
N SER A 313 18.96 4.25 7.57
CA SER A 313 19.91 5.27 7.11
C SER A 313 20.81 4.61 6.06
N SER A 314 20.98 5.26 4.90
CA SER A 314 22.00 4.86 3.94
C SER A 314 23.37 5.00 4.60
N SER A 315 23.83 3.94 5.26
CA SER A 315 25.24 3.76 5.54
C SER A 315 25.83 3.20 4.24
N ALA A 316 26.64 4.07 3.62
CA ALA A 316 27.66 3.86 2.59
C ALA A 316 27.54 2.62 1.69
#